data_AF-A0A2V5WBJ3-F1
#
_entry.id   AF-A0A2V5WBJ3-F1
#
_cell.length_a   1.000
_cell.length_b   1.000
_cell.length_c   1.000
_cell.angle_alpha   90.00
_cell.angle_beta   90.00
_cell.angle_gamma   90.00
#
_symmetry.space_group_name_H-M   'P 1'
#
loop_
_entity.id
_entity.type
_entity.pdbx_description
1 polymer ?
#
loop_
_entity_poly.entity_id
_entity_poly.type
_entity_poly.pdbx_seq_one_letter_code
_entity_poly.pdbx_strand_id
1 'polypeptide(L)'
;MHFFQALILALWFSYRKKPQLWKVFMIVWCFGVGFFDKFNFVWFLLAFIVGIVLCYPESLLSLWSSLPRFTRWLAIIVILVGVGAIVHTILPLLHFKPAKPHTAGLEVKWSQLLSTLTDRAVAAFIFGNGSGIIPHVPLWLIVTDGCLGLVCLFSPTSDSGARENRKNGLFCLLVGFLIFTQIAITPQAGGPHHYSMIFPFPLLAFAFLAKSLYSHATTKTLQRVAAAVLGSAAMCIFLVLTSMASRRTV
;
A
#
# COMPACT_ATOMS: atom_id res chain seq x y z
N MET A 1 13.06 1.03 -8.20
CA MET A 1 11.91 0.62 -7.32
C MET A 1 10.53 1.25 -7.62
N HIS A 2 10.24 2.53 -7.36
CA HIS A 2 8.85 3.07 -7.45
C HIS A 2 8.26 3.05 -8.86
N PHE A 3 9.10 3.22 -9.89
CA PHE A 3 8.68 3.10 -11.28
C PHE A 3 8.06 1.72 -11.57
N PHE A 4 8.74 0.63 -11.20
CA PHE A 4 8.22 -0.74 -11.39
C PHE A 4 6.96 -0.99 -10.57
N GLN A 5 6.90 -0.48 -9.34
CA GLN A 5 5.70 -0.57 -8.49
C GLN A 5 4.49 0.13 -9.14
N ALA A 6 4.67 1.35 -9.64
CA ALA A 6 3.64 2.09 -10.35
C ALA A 6 3.22 1.37 -11.65
N LEU A 7 4.18 0.85 -12.41
CA LEU A 7 3.92 0.11 -13.64
C LEU A 7 3.13 -1.18 -13.38
N ILE A 8 3.48 -1.94 -12.35
CA ILE A 8 2.73 -3.15 -11.92
C ILE A 8 1.28 -2.79 -11.58
N LEU A 9 1.08 -1.74 -10.76
CA LEU A 9 -0.27 -1.31 -10.37
C LEU A 9 -1.07 -0.80 -11.58
N ALA A 10 -0.46 -0.02 -12.46
CA ALA A 10 -1.10 0.48 -13.67
C ALA A 10 -1.47 -0.66 -14.63
N LEU A 11 -0.56 -1.61 -14.86
CA LEU A 11 -0.81 -2.80 -15.68
C LEU A 11 -1.90 -3.66 -15.08
N TRP A 12 -1.93 -3.83 -13.75
CA TRP A 12 -2.97 -4.58 -13.06
C TRP A 12 -4.34 -3.96 -13.23
N PHE A 13 -4.50 -2.66 -12.91
CA PHE A 13 -5.77 -1.97 -13.11
C PHE A 13 -6.19 -1.92 -14.59
N SER A 14 -5.23 -1.82 -15.51
CA SER A 14 -5.47 -1.89 -16.95
C SER A 14 -5.90 -3.29 -17.41
N TYR A 15 -5.31 -4.34 -16.85
CA TYR A 15 -5.66 -5.74 -17.12
C TYR A 15 -7.10 -6.03 -16.70
N ARG A 16 -7.51 -5.58 -15.51
CA ARG A 16 -8.88 -5.80 -15.01
C ARG A 16 -9.94 -5.14 -15.88
N LYS A 17 -9.62 -4.02 -16.55
CA LYS A 17 -10.52 -3.36 -17.50
C LYS A 17 -10.54 -4.02 -18.88
N LYS A 18 -9.36 -4.40 -19.38
CA LYS A 18 -9.17 -5.04 -20.68
C LYS A 18 -8.18 -6.20 -20.53
N PRO A 19 -8.67 -7.43 -20.32
CA PRO A 19 -7.82 -8.57 -20.02
C PRO A 19 -7.00 -8.95 -21.26
N GLN A 20 -5.69 -8.83 -21.14
CA GLN A 20 -4.73 -9.15 -22.19
C GLN A 20 -3.52 -9.82 -21.55
N LEU A 21 -3.14 -11.00 -22.04
CA LEU A 21 -2.09 -11.84 -21.45
C LEU A 21 -0.71 -11.13 -21.42
N TRP A 22 -0.42 -10.28 -22.41
CA TRP A 22 0.83 -9.51 -22.43
C TRP A 22 0.98 -8.62 -21.19
N LYS A 23 -0.12 -8.10 -20.62
CA LYS A 23 -0.06 -7.28 -19.39
C LYS A 23 0.38 -8.13 -18.20
N VAL A 24 -0.11 -9.37 -18.11
CA VAL A 24 0.30 -10.32 -17.07
C VAL A 24 1.78 -10.66 -17.23
N PHE A 25 2.23 -10.92 -18.46
CA PHE A 25 3.64 -11.13 -18.75
C PHE A 25 4.50 -9.93 -18.32
N MET A 26 4.07 -8.71 -18.65
CA MET A 26 4.78 -7.48 -18.24
C MET A 26 4.78 -7.28 -16.72
N ILE A 27 3.70 -7.65 -16.00
CA ILE A 27 3.69 -7.63 -14.54
C ILE A 27 4.74 -8.59 -13.97
N VAL A 28 4.79 -9.82 -14.47
CA VAL A 28 5.79 -10.83 -14.04
C VAL A 28 7.21 -10.33 -14.33
N TRP A 29 7.44 -9.78 -15.52
CA TRP A 29 8.71 -9.15 -15.88
C TRP A 29 9.10 -8.01 -14.93
N CYS A 30 8.15 -7.10 -14.63
CA CYS A 30 8.39 -6.00 -13.70
C CYS A 30 8.71 -6.48 -12.28
N PHE A 31 8.08 -7.56 -11.82
CA PHE A 31 8.43 -8.18 -10.54
C PHE A 31 9.84 -8.79 -10.58
N GLY A 32 10.20 -9.50 -11.66
CA GLY A 32 11.53 -10.09 -11.82
C GLY A 32 12.64 -9.04 -11.85
N VAL A 33 12.51 -8.02 -12.72
CA VAL A 33 13.47 -6.92 -12.80
C VAL A 33 13.48 -6.09 -11.52
N GLY A 34 12.32 -5.83 -10.91
CA GLY A 34 12.22 -5.12 -9.64
C GLY A 34 12.89 -5.85 -8.48
N PHE A 35 12.76 -7.18 -8.43
CA PHE A 35 13.45 -8.04 -7.46
C PHE A 35 14.97 -8.02 -7.66
N PHE A 36 15.44 -8.04 -8.90
CA PHE A 36 16.87 -7.90 -9.22
C PHE A 36 17.43 -6.51 -8.87
N ASP A 37 16.67 -5.44 -9.11
CA ASP A 37 17.02 -4.06 -8.73
C ASP A 37 17.12 -3.93 -7.20
N LYS A 38 16.08 -4.37 -6.48
CA LYS A 38 16.03 -4.35 -5.02
C LYS A 38 15.25 -5.52 -4.46
N PHE A 39 15.87 -6.25 -3.54
CA PHE A 39 15.25 -7.36 -2.81
C PHE A 39 13.94 -6.97 -2.08
N ASN A 40 13.73 -5.69 -1.75
CA ASN A 40 12.49 -5.15 -1.15
C ASN A 40 11.22 -5.50 -1.93
N PHE A 41 11.34 -5.83 -3.23
CA PHE A 41 10.22 -6.30 -4.06
C PHE A 41 9.63 -7.61 -3.59
N VAL A 42 10.36 -8.42 -2.80
CA VAL A 42 9.85 -9.67 -2.26
C VAL A 42 8.61 -9.45 -1.40
N TRP A 43 8.61 -8.40 -0.56
CA TRP A 43 7.46 -8.07 0.28
C TRP A 43 6.27 -7.58 -0.53
N PHE A 44 6.54 -6.80 -1.59
CA PHE A 44 5.51 -6.33 -2.48
C PHE A 44 4.90 -7.48 -3.29
N LEU A 45 5.70 -8.42 -3.80
CA LEU A 45 5.22 -9.58 -4.53
C LEU A 45 4.24 -10.41 -3.71
N LEU A 46 4.62 -10.77 -2.48
CA LEU A 46 3.76 -11.52 -1.56
C LEU A 46 2.48 -10.76 -1.20
N ALA A 47 2.60 -9.48 -0.82
CA ALA A 47 1.45 -8.65 -0.49
C ALA A 47 0.50 -8.48 -1.68
N PHE A 48 1.04 -8.34 -2.89
CA PHE A 48 0.27 -8.18 -4.11
C PHE A 48 -0.48 -9.45 -4.48
N ILE A 49 0.14 -10.62 -4.40
CA ILE A 49 -0.53 -11.92 -4.64
C ILE A 49 -1.69 -12.09 -3.66
N VAL A 50 -1.46 -11.89 -2.36
CA VAL A 50 -2.52 -12.00 -1.33
C VAL A 50 -3.62 -10.98 -1.58
N GLY A 51 -3.27 -9.73 -1.91
CA GLY A 51 -4.23 -8.70 -2.26
C GLY A 51 -5.08 -9.06 -3.47
N ILE A 52 -4.51 -9.68 -4.50
CA ILE A 52 -5.27 -10.12 -5.67
C ILE A 52 -6.22 -11.26 -5.29
N VAL A 53 -5.76 -12.26 -4.55
CA VAL A 53 -6.58 -13.40 -4.13
C VAL A 53 -7.77 -12.94 -3.30
N LEU A 54 -7.57 -12.02 -2.36
CA LEU A 54 -8.61 -11.56 -1.45
C LEU A 54 -9.56 -10.54 -2.09
N CYS A 55 -9.04 -9.60 -2.89
CA CYS A 55 -9.88 -8.54 -3.46
C CYS A 55 -10.43 -8.87 -4.86
N TYR A 56 -9.76 -9.72 -5.64
CA TYR A 56 -10.10 -9.97 -7.05
C TYR A 56 -10.07 -11.47 -7.43
N PRO A 57 -10.74 -12.36 -6.67
CA PRO A 57 -10.77 -13.79 -6.99
C PRO A 57 -11.33 -14.07 -8.39
N GLU A 58 -12.35 -13.31 -8.82
CA GLU A 58 -12.96 -13.46 -10.15
C GLU A 58 -11.98 -13.18 -11.30
N SER A 59 -11.09 -12.20 -11.12
CA SER A 59 -10.08 -11.90 -12.13
C SER A 59 -9.05 -13.03 -12.26
N LEU A 60 -8.73 -13.71 -11.16
CA LEU A 60 -7.87 -14.90 -11.19
C LEU A 60 -8.57 -16.09 -11.82
N LEU A 61 -9.84 -16.33 -11.49
CA LEU A 61 -10.62 -17.42 -12.07
C LEU A 61 -10.79 -17.23 -13.58
N SER A 62 -11.04 -16.00 -14.03
CA SER A 62 -11.10 -15.66 -15.46
C SER A 62 -9.76 -15.84 -16.16
N LEU A 63 -8.65 -15.41 -15.54
CA LEU A 63 -7.31 -15.65 -16.08
C LEU A 63 -7.04 -17.15 -16.20
N TRP A 64 -7.31 -17.91 -15.13
CA TRP A 64 -7.10 -19.34 -15.09
C TRP A 64 -7.92 -20.08 -16.15
N SER A 65 -9.19 -19.74 -16.30
CA SER A 65 -10.08 -20.36 -17.28
C SER A 65 -9.68 -20.03 -18.72
N SER A 66 -9.12 -18.83 -18.98
CA SER A 66 -8.63 -18.42 -20.30
C SER A 66 -7.37 -19.16 -20.77
N LEU A 67 -6.63 -19.80 -19.86
CA LEU A 67 -5.38 -20.48 -20.20
C LEU A 67 -5.62 -21.90 -20.73
N PRO A 68 -4.90 -22.34 -21.78
CA PRO A 68 -4.87 -23.72 -22.22
C PRO A 68 -4.42 -24.68 -21.11
N ARG A 69 -4.87 -25.94 -21.16
CA ARG A 69 -4.55 -26.96 -20.15
C ARG A 69 -3.05 -27.12 -19.93
N PHE A 70 -2.26 -27.10 -21.00
CA PHE A 70 -0.79 -27.17 -20.93
C PHE A 70 -0.19 -25.97 -20.19
N THR A 71 -0.65 -24.75 -20.51
CA THR A 71 -0.18 -23.53 -19.84
C THR A 71 -0.54 -23.48 -18.37
N ARG A 72 -1.68 -24.05 -17.96
CA ARG A 72 -2.04 -24.20 -16.54
C ARG A 72 -1.04 -25.08 -15.80
N TRP A 73 -0.67 -26.24 -16.36
CA TRP A 73 0.35 -27.11 -15.75
C TRP A 73 1.70 -26.41 -15.62
N LEU A 74 2.14 -25.73 -16.69
CA LEU A 74 3.36 -24.94 -16.65
C LEU A 74 3.30 -23.84 -15.59
N ALA A 75 2.16 -23.16 -15.47
CA ALA A 75 1.95 -22.14 -14.44
C ALA A 75 2.03 -22.73 -13.02
N ILE A 76 1.46 -23.92 -12.77
CA ILE A 76 1.58 -24.62 -11.47
C ILE A 76 3.04 -24.89 -11.14
N ILE A 77 3.81 -25.40 -12.10
CA ILE A 77 5.24 -25.69 -11.91
C ILE A 77 6.00 -24.40 -11.58
N VAL A 78 5.77 -23.33 -12.36
CA VAL A 78 6.41 -22.02 -12.14
C VAL A 78 6.04 -21.45 -10.78
N ILE A 79 4.77 -21.54 -10.36
CA ILE A 79 4.31 -21.09 -9.04
C ILE A 79 5.01 -21.90 -7.95
N LEU A 80 5.09 -23.22 -8.07
CA LEU A 80 5.72 -24.09 -7.07
C LEU A 80 7.22 -23.79 -6.93
N VAL A 81 7.92 -23.65 -8.06
CA VAL A 81 9.34 -23.25 -8.10
C VAL A 81 9.53 -21.86 -7.49
N GLY A 82 8.66 -20.90 -7.86
CA GLY A 82 8.70 -19.54 -7.32
C GLY A 82 8.47 -19.50 -5.81
N VAL A 83 7.49 -20.25 -5.30
CA VAL A 83 7.24 -20.39 -3.86
C VAL A 83 8.45 -21.02 -3.17
N GLY A 84 9.03 -22.09 -3.74
CA GLY A 84 10.25 -22.70 -3.22
C GLY A 84 11.42 -21.72 -3.12
N ALA A 85 11.66 -20.94 -4.17
CA ALA A 85 12.70 -19.91 -4.20
C ALA A 85 12.45 -18.78 -3.18
N ILE A 86 11.20 -18.33 -3.05
CA ILE A 86 10.81 -17.32 -2.05
C ILE A 86 11.03 -17.85 -0.64
N VAL A 87 10.59 -19.08 -0.35
CA VAL A 87 10.81 -19.69 0.97
C VAL A 87 12.31 -19.83 1.25
N HIS A 88 13.08 -20.33 0.28
CA HIS A 88 14.53 -20.48 0.42
C HIS A 88 15.25 -19.15 0.71
N THR A 89 14.78 -18.04 0.13
CA THR A 89 15.39 -16.71 0.31
C THR A 89 14.90 -15.97 1.56
N ILE A 90 13.61 -16.08 1.91
CA ILE A 90 13.03 -15.41 3.09
C ILE A 90 13.31 -16.15 4.38
N LEU A 91 13.27 -17.48 4.38
CA LEU A 91 13.39 -18.28 5.61
C LEU A 91 14.69 -17.97 6.38
N PRO A 92 15.88 -17.84 5.75
CA PRO A 92 17.08 -17.44 6.46
C PRO A 92 16.95 -16.04 7.10
N LEU A 93 16.31 -15.09 6.43
CA LEU A 93 16.14 -13.72 6.94
C LEU A 93 15.30 -13.65 8.22
N LEU A 94 14.41 -14.62 8.43
CA LEU A 94 13.62 -14.75 9.65
C LEU A 94 14.40 -15.42 10.79
N HIS A 95 15.31 -16.34 10.47
CA HIS A 95 16.03 -17.16 11.46
C HIS A 95 17.39 -16.58 11.88
N PHE A 96 18.04 -15.77 11.03
CA PHE A 96 19.30 -15.14 11.38
C PHE A 96 19.10 -14.05 12.43
N LYS A 97 19.50 -14.37 13.67
CA LYS A 97 19.56 -13.39 14.77
C LYS A 97 20.60 -12.32 14.42
N PRO A 98 20.25 -11.02 14.47
CA PRO A 98 21.21 -9.96 14.19
C PRO A 98 22.33 -9.95 15.24
N ALA A 99 23.56 -9.69 14.82
CA ALA A 99 24.75 -9.61 15.69
C ALA A 99 24.67 -8.49 16.76
N LYS A 100 23.74 -7.54 16.58
CA LYS A 100 23.31 -6.58 17.60
C LYS A 100 21.81 -6.73 17.78
N PRO A 101 21.28 -6.80 19.01
CA PRO A 101 19.85 -6.83 19.26
C PRO A 101 19.28 -5.44 18.93
N HIS A 102 19.03 -5.19 17.66
CA HIS A 102 18.08 -4.18 17.23
C HIS A 102 16.78 -4.90 16.89
N THR A 103 16.24 -5.63 17.87
CA THR A 103 14.79 -5.82 17.98
C THR A 103 14.19 -4.47 18.32
N ALA A 104 14.28 -3.55 17.35
CA ALA A 104 13.55 -2.30 17.34
C ALA A 104 12.08 -2.68 17.55
N GLY A 105 11.54 -2.38 18.73
CA GLY A 105 10.16 -2.68 19.06
C GLY A 105 9.20 -2.11 18.03
N LEU A 106 7.94 -2.54 18.06
CA LEU A 106 6.93 -2.07 17.10
C LEU A 106 6.87 -0.54 17.03
N GLU A 107 7.10 0.14 18.15
CA GLU A 107 7.21 1.60 18.23
C GLU A 107 8.30 2.19 17.32
N VAL A 108 9.49 1.57 17.28
CA VAL A 108 10.61 2.01 16.43
C VAL A 108 10.31 1.72 14.96
N LYS A 109 9.68 0.59 14.65
CA LYS A 109 9.24 0.25 13.29
C LYS A 109 8.15 1.22 12.81
N TRP A 110 7.24 1.60 13.70
CA TRP A 110 6.18 2.57 13.47
C TRP A 110 6.74 3.99 13.25
N SER A 111 7.69 4.41 14.09
CA SER A 111 8.33 5.72 13.94
C SER A 111 9.16 5.80 12.65
N GLN A 112 9.81 4.71 12.23
CA GLN A 112 10.48 4.63 10.94
C GLN A 112 9.50 4.72 9.77
N LEU A 113 8.34 4.04 9.83
CA LEU A 113 7.29 4.19 8.82
C LEU A 113 6.84 5.64 8.71
N LEU A 114 6.45 6.27 9.82
CA LEU A 114 6.01 7.66 9.83
C LEU A 114 7.11 8.60 9.34
N SER A 115 8.35 8.40 9.77
CA SER A 115 9.48 9.22 9.31
C SER A 115 9.77 9.05 7.81
N THR A 116 9.48 7.90 7.21
CA THR A 116 9.59 7.71 5.76
C THR A 116 8.45 8.35 5.02
N LEU A 117 7.21 8.15 5.46
CA LEU A 117 6.03 8.70 4.78
C LEU A 117 5.98 10.23 4.84
N THR A 118 6.67 10.82 5.82
CA THR A 118 6.78 12.27 5.96
C THR A 118 7.84 12.85 5.03
N ASP A 119 8.59 12.01 4.30
CA ASP A 119 9.83 12.35 3.60
C ASP A 119 10.99 12.78 4.50
N ARG A 120 10.78 12.93 5.81
CA ARG A 120 11.83 13.35 6.76
C ARG A 120 13.03 12.43 6.74
N ALA A 121 12.79 11.12 6.74
CA ALA A 121 13.86 10.13 6.72
C ALA A 121 14.53 10.04 5.36
N VAL A 122 13.78 10.27 4.28
CA VAL A 122 14.32 10.29 2.91
C VAL A 122 15.20 11.52 2.73
N ALA A 123 14.76 12.68 3.20
CA ALA A 123 15.53 13.91 3.18
C ALA A 123 16.77 13.84 4.06
N ALA A 124 16.67 13.26 5.26
CA ALA A 124 17.85 13.02 6.10
C ALA A 124 18.85 12.07 5.42
N PHE A 125 18.38 11.06 4.69
CA PHE A 125 19.24 10.12 3.97
C PHE A 125 19.92 10.77 2.74
N ILE A 126 19.20 11.59 1.98
CA ILE A 126 19.71 12.20 0.73
C ILE A 126 20.51 13.48 1.01
N PHE A 127 19.97 14.36 1.87
CA PHE A 127 20.50 15.70 2.11
C PHE A 127 21.22 15.85 3.46
N GLY A 128 21.30 14.78 4.27
CA GLY A 128 21.93 14.81 5.59
C GLY A 128 21.13 15.56 6.67
N ASN A 129 19.99 16.17 6.31
CA ASN A 129 19.14 16.92 7.23
C ASN A 129 17.65 16.80 6.83
N GLY A 130 16.79 16.54 7.82
CA GLY A 130 15.33 16.46 7.65
C GLY A 130 14.55 17.36 8.62
N SER A 131 15.20 18.29 9.33
CA SER A 131 14.60 19.07 10.42
C SER A 131 13.48 20.03 9.97
N GLY A 132 13.41 20.38 8.69
CA GLY A 132 12.38 21.28 8.12
C GLY A 132 11.11 20.59 7.63
N ILE A 133 11.04 19.25 7.67
CA ILE A 133 9.93 18.48 7.10
C ILE A 133 8.84 18.21 8.14
N ILE A 134 7.59 18.54 7.80
CA ILE A 134 6.43 18.44 8.70
C ILE A 134 6.09 16.97 8.96
N PRO A 135 6.23 16.47 10.22
CA PRO A 135 6.15 15.05 10.48
C PRO A 135 4.72 14.48 10.64
N HIS A 136 3.68 15.32 10.56
CA HIS A 136 2.33 14.94 10.98
C HIS A 136 1.38 14.51 9.86
N VAL A 137 1.65 14.87 8.61
CA VAL A 137 0.76 14.58 7.46
C VAL A 137 0.45 13.09 7.29
N PRO A 138 1.41 12.16 7.45
CA PRO A 138 1.15 10.75 7.15
C PRO A 138 0.39 9.97 8.21
N LEU A 139 0.51 10.35 9.48
CA LEU A 139 -0.30 9.73 10.54
C LEU A 139 -1.78 10.01 10.27
N TRP A 140 -2.12 11.26 9.97
CA TRP A 140 -3.49 11.66 9.65
C TRP A 140 -3.99 11.03 8.35
N LEU A 141 -3.12 10.82 7.35
CA LEU A 141 -3.48 10.08 6.15
C LEU A 141 -3.88 8.63 6.46
N ILE A 142 -3.06 7.90 7.23
CA ILE A 142 -3.37 6.51 7.62
C ILE A 142 -4.66 6.45 8.44
N VAL A 143 -4.85 7.35 9.40
CA VAL A 143 -6.07 7.43 10.21
C VAL A 143 -7.28 7.72 9.32
N THR A 144 -7.15 8.67 8.39
CA THR A 144 -8.22 9.03 7.45
C THR A 144 -8.58 7.85 6.55
N ASP A 145 -7.59 7.14 6.00
CA ASP A 145 -7.83 5.96 5.17
C ASP A 145 -8.49 4.83 5.96
N GLY A 146 -8.10 4.63 7.22
CA GLY A 146 -8.75 3.67 8.13
C GLY A 146 -10.22 4.02 8.34
N CYS A 147 -10.53 5.27 8.65
CA CYS A 147 -11.91 5.75 8.79
C CYS A 147 -12.70 5.62 7.48
N LEU A 148 -12.12 6.03 6.35
CA LEU A 148 -12.73 5.90 5.03
C LEU A 148 -13.00 4.44 4.67
N GLY A 149 -12.06 3.55 4.98
CA GLY A 149 -12.18 2.11 4.79
C GLY A 149 -13.36 1.55 5.57
N LEU A 150 -13.46 1.86 6.87
CA LEU A 150 -14.58 1.46 7.73
C LEU A 150 -15.92 1.97 7.19
N VAL A 151 -16.01 3.27 6.88
CA VAL A 151 -17.22 3.87 6.30
C VAL A 151 -17.60 3.15 4.99
N CYS A 152 -16.64 2.87 4.12
CA CYS A 152 -16.88 2.18 2.85
C CYS A 152 -17.33 0.72 3.02
N LEU A 153 -16.89 0.06 4.10
CA LEU A 153 -17.21 -1.33 4.42
C LEU A 153 -18.61 -1.48 5.00
N PHE A 154 -19.05 -0.52 5.82
CA PHE A 154 -20.38 -0.54 6.46
C PHE A 154 -21.46 0.24 5.70
N SER A 155 -21.10 1.14 4.79
CA SER A 155 -22.09 1.86 3.99
C SER A 155 -22.49 1.03 2.77
N PRO A 156 -23.76 0.65 2.57
CA PRO A 156 -24.17 0.01 1.33
C PRO A 156 -24.02 0.99 0.14
N THR A 157 -23.70 0.47 -1.05
CA THR A 157 -23.73 1.26 -2.29
C THR A 157 -24.32 0.48 -3.43
N SER A 158 -25.31 1.06 -4.11
CA SER A 158 -25.89 0.54 -5.35
C SER A 158 -25.05 0.91 -6.58
N ASP A 159 -24.24 1.97 -6.48
CA ASP A 159 -23.36 2.41 -7.58
C ASP A 159 -22.19 1.44 -7.78
N SER A 160 -22.09 0.89 -8.99
CA SER A 160 -21.09 -0.12 -9.36
C SER A 160 -19.68 0.49 -9.45
N GLY A 161 -19.54 1.74 -9.88
CA GLY A 161 -18.28 2.46 -9.94
C GLY A 161 -17.72 2.78 -8.55
N ALA A 162 -18.59 3.21 -7.63
CA ALA A 162 -18.28 3.46 -6.24
C ALA A 162 -17.86 2.16 -5.54
N ARG A 163 -18.56 1.04 -5.79
CA ARG A 163 -18.20 -0.28 -5.27
C ARG A 163 -16.81 -0.74 -5.75
N GLU A 164 -16.55 -0.55 -7.03
CA GLU A 164 -15.26 -0.88 -7.64
C GLU A 164 -14.13 -0.04 -7.03
N ASN A 165 -14.35 1.27 -6.83
CA ASN A 165 -13.39 2.15 -6.17
C ASN A 165 -13.15 1.75 -4.70
N ARG A 166 -14.17 1.32 -3.94
CA ARG A 166 -13.96 0.82 -2.56
C ARG A 166 -13.06 -0.40 -2.53
N LYS A 167 -13.30 -1.33 -3.44
CA LYS A 167 -12.47 -2.53 -3.60
C LYS A 167 -11.03 -2.16 -3.97
N ASN A 168 -10.82 -1.17 -4.84
CA ASN A 168 -9.48 -0.64 -5.16
C ASN A 168 -8.79 -0.03 -3.94
N GLY A 169 -9.52 0.76 -3.15
CA GLY A 169 -9.00 1.38 -1.94
C GLY A 169 -8.64 0.35 -0.87
N LEU A 170 -9.53 -0.62 -0.62
CA LEU A 170 -9.28 -1.74 0.29
C LEU A 170 -8.10 -2.59 -0.15
N PHE A 171 -7.96 -2.84 -1.45
CA PHE A 171 -6.79 -3.52 -2.00
C PHE A 171 -5.50 -2.75 -1.69
N CYS A 172 -5.46 -1.43 -1.90
CA CYS A 172 -4.30 -0.62 -1.58
C CYS A 172 -3.96 -0.64 -0.08
N LEU A 173 -4.96 -0.50 0.80
CA LEU A 173 -4.79 -0.62 2.25
C LEU A 173 -4.21 -1.97 2.65
N LEU A 174 -4.80 -3.04 2.14
CA LEU A 174 -4.36 -4.41 2.43
C LEU A 174 -2.93 -4.64 1.98
N VAL A 175 -2.56 -4.26 0.76
CA VAL A 175 -1.20 -4.42 0.25
C VAL A 175 -0.20 -3.61 1.10
N GLY A 176 -0.51 -2.36 1.42
CA GLY A 176 0.34 -1.53 2.28
C GLY A 176 0.53 -2.13 3.68
N PHE A 177 -0.56 -2.60 4.30
CA PHE A 177 -0.55 -3.27 5.60
C PHE A 177 0.26 -4.57 5.60
N LEU A 178 0.11 -5.39 4.56
CA LEU A 178 0.86 -6.65 4.42
C LEU A 178 2.35 -6.40 4.21
N ILE A 179 2.74 -5.38 3.46
CA ILE A 179 4.16 -5.00 3.32
C ILE A 179 4.71 -4.55 4.68
N PHE A 180 3.97 -3.71 5.41
CA PHE A 180 4.37 -3.28 6.76
C PHE A 180 4.56 -4.48 7.70
N THR A 181 3.59 -5.40 7.72
CA THR A 181 3.64 -6.60 8.56
C THR A 181 4.86 -7.45 8.24
N GLN A 182 5.13 -7.68 6.95
CA GLN A 182 6.30 -8.44 6.50
C GLN A 182 7.63 -7.78 6.92
N ILE A 183 7.74 -6.44 6.80
CA ILE A 183 8.93 -5.70 7.27
C ILE A 183 9.05 -5.79 8.79
N ALA A 184 7.94 -5.67 9.53
CA ALA A 184 7.95 -5.67 11.00
C ALA A 184 8.39 -7.02 11.58
N ILE A 185 7.98 -8.14 10.97
CA ILE A 185 8.36 -9.48 11.42
C ILE A 185 9.74 -9.93 10.93
N THR A 186 10.34 -9.23 9.96
CA THR A 186 11.67 -9.57 9.43
C THR A 186 12.74 -8.82 10.24
N PRO A 187 13.53 -9.49 11.09
CA PRO A 187 14.46 -8.81 11.99
C PRO A 187 15.52 -7.97 11.27
N GLN A 188 15.95 -8.43 10.09
CA GLN A 188 16.93 -7.74 9.26
C GLN A 188 16.34 -6.58 8.43
N ALA A 189 15.02 -6.50 8.32
CA ALA A 189 14.36 -5.46 7.55
C ALA A 189 14.15 -4.22 8.43
N GLY A 190 14.82 -3.11 8.12
CA GLY A 190 14.64 -1.87 8.86
C GLY A 190 15.19 -0.66 8.13
N GLY A 191 14.73 0.52 8.50
CA GLY A 191 15.18 1.77 7.91
C GLY A 191 14.37 2.24 6.70
N PRO A 192 14.57 3.51 6.32
CA PRO A 192 13.57 4.26 5.55
C PRO A 192 13.29 3.73 4.15
N HIS A 193 14.33 3.20 3.50
CA HIS A 193 14.28 2.66 2.14
C HIS A 193 13.48 1.34 2.01
N HIS A 194 13.22 0.63 3.12
CA HIS A 194 12.30 -0.50 3.14
C HIS A 194 10.84 -0.01 3.21
N TYR A 195 10.58 0.94 4.11
CA TYR A 195 9.25 1.54 4.29
C TYR A 195 8.79 2.39 3.10
N SER A 196 9.72 2.86 2.25
CA SER A 196 9.34 3.61 1.05
C SER A 196 8.44 2.79 0.13
N MET A 197 8.56 1.44 0.13
CA MET A 197 7.65 0.57 -0.63
C MET A 197 6.18 0.77 -0.23
N ILE A 198 5.90 1.21 0.99
CA ILE A 198 4.54 1.45 1.49
C ILE A 198 3.97 2.79 1.00
N PHE A 199 4.84 3.77 0.71
CA PHE A 199 4.49 5.17 0.41
C PHE A 199 3.31 5.39 -0.54
N PRO A 200 3.22 4.73 -1.72
CA PRO A 200 2.12 5.03 -2.64
C PRO A 200 0.77 4.46 -2.18
N PHE A 201 0.74 3.48 -1.27
CA PHE A 201 -0.50 2.76 -0.96
C PHE A 201 -1.52 3.56 -0.15
N PRO A 202 -1.15 4.29 0.93
CA PRO A 202 -2.08 5.20 1.60
C PRO A 202 -2.66 6.25 0.65
N LEU A 203 -1.82 6.89 -0.17
CA LEU A 203 -2.28 7.90 -1.14
C LEU A 203 -3.27 7.32 -2.17
N LEU A 204 -3.00 6.12 -2.68
CA LEU A 204 -3.91 5.43 -3.59
C LEU A 204 -5.19 4.99 -2.88
N ALA A 205 -5.10 4.49 -1.65
CA ALA A 205 -6.25 4.13 -0.83
C ALA A 205 -7.17 5.33 -0.62
N PHE A 206 -6.60 6.45 -0.18
CA PHE A 206 -7.32 7.72 -0.03
C PHE A 206 -8.03 8.09 -1.32
N ALA A 207 -7.31 8.15 -2.44
CA ALA A 207 -7.86 8.57 -3.73
C ALA A 207 -9.05 7.69 -4.16
N PHE A 208 -8.95 6.37 -4.00
CA PHE A 208 -10.03 5.45 -4.36
C PHE A 208 -11.21 5.51 -3.40
N LEU A 209 -10.97 5.52 -2.09
CA LEU A 209 -12.02 5.55 -1.07
C LEU A 209 -12.77 6.89 -1.10
N ALA A 210 -12.03 8.01 -1.14
CA ALA A 210 -12.60 9.35 -1.23
C ALA A 210 -13.41 9.52 -2.52
N LYS A 211 -12.91 9.03 -3.67
CA LYS A 211 -13.66 9.05 -4.94
C LYS A 211 -14.97 8.27 -4.85
N SER A 212 -14.97 7.11 -4.18
CA SER A 212 -16.19 6.34 -3.96
C SER A 212 -17.24 7.11 -3.16
N LEU A 213 -16.81 7.74 -2.06
CA LEU A 213 -17.71 8.55 -1.24
C LEU A 213 -18.19 9.79 -1.98
N TYR A 214 -17.34 10.44 -2.77
CA TYR A 214 -17.73 11.58 -3.61
C TYR A 214 -18.82 11.19 -4.62
N SER A 215 -18.65 10.05 -5.31
CA SER A 215 -19.68 9.54 -6.24
C SER A 215 -21.00 9.17 -5.56
N HIS A 216 -20.96 8.84 -4.26
CA HIS A 216 -22.15 8.56 -3.46
C HIS A 216 -22.79 9.85 -2.92
N ALA A 217 -21.98 10.84 -2.57
CA ALA A 217 -22.35 12.11 -1.94
C ALA A 217 -22.98 13.14 -2.89
N THR A 218 -22.93 12.92 -4.21
CA THR A 218 -23.70 13.70 -5.19
C THR A 218 -25.21 13.44 -5.10
N THR A 219 -25.67 12.57 -4.19
CA THR A 219 -27.04 12.55 -3.68
C THR A 219 -27.19 13.52 -2.50
N LYS A 220 -28.14 14.47 -2.58
CA LYS A 220 -28.24 15.74 -1.80
C LYS A 220 -28.07 15.67 -0.27
N THR A 221 -28.20 14.50 0.34
CA THR A 221 -28.30 14.35 1.81
C THR A 221 -26.94 14.32 2.52
N LEU A 222 -25.87 13.86 1.85
CA LEU A 222 -24.55 13.72 2.48
C LEU A 222 -23.62 14.93 2.27
N GLN A 223 -23.97 15.89 1.42
CA GLN A 223 -23.21 17.15 1.28
C GLN A 223 -23.03 17.87 2.63
N ARG A 224 -24.04 17.81 3.50
CA ARG A 224 -23.98 18.37 4.86
C ARG A 224 -23.06 17.58 5.79
N VAL A 225 -23.05 16.24 5.68
CA VAL A 225 -22.19 15.37 6.51
C VAL A 225 -20.75 15.41 6.03
N ALA A 226 -20.50 15.38 4.72
CA ALA A 226 -19.17 15.55 4.14
C ALA A 226 -18.60 16.95 4.42
N ALA A 227 -19.43 18.01 4.34
CA ALA A 227 -19.03 19.36 4.76
C ALA A 227 -18.75 19.43 6.26
N ALA A 228 -19.50 18.71 7.10
CA ALA A 228 -19.24 18.63 8.54
C ALA A 228 -17.93 17.87 8.83
N VAL A 229 -17.68 16.74 8.17
CA VAL A 229 -16.46 15.95 8.36
C VAL A 229 -15.23 16.67 7.81
N LEU A 230 -15.28 17.18 6.58
CA LEU A 230 -14.18 17.97 6.00
C LEU A 230 -13.98 19.29 6.74
N GLY A 231 -15.06 19.95 7.15
CA GLY A 231 -15.01 21.14 7.99
C GLY A 231 -14.38 20.85 9.35
N SER A 232 -14.75 19.75 10.01
CA SER A 232 -14.17 19.33 11.28
C SER A 232 -12.69 18.93 11.15
N ALA A 233 -12.31 18.23 10.08
CA ALA A 233 -10.92 17.91 9.80
C ALA A 233 -10.08 19.17 9.52
N ALA A 234 -10.61 20.12 8.72
CA ALA A 234 -9.97 21.40 8.47
C ALA A 234 -9.83 22.25 9.74
N MET A 235 -10.84 22.23 10.62
CA MET A 235 -10.83 22.92 11.91
C MET A 235 -9.80 22.29 12.88
N CYS A 236 -9.71 20.96 12.94
CA CYS A 236 -8.66 20.26 13.68
C CYS A 236 -7.27 20.59 13.15
N ILE A 237 -7.08 20.63 11.82
CA ILE A 237 -5.81 21.04 11.20
C ILE A 237 -5.47 22.50 11.55
N PHE A 238 -6.46 23.39 11.49
CA PHE A 238 -6.29 24.80 11.85
C PHE A 238 -5.94 24.99 13.33
N LEU A 239 -6.60 24.29 14.24
CA LEU A 239 -6.30 24.32 15.68
C LEU A 239 -4.90 23.77 15.99
N VAL A 240 -4.50 22.68 15.32
CA VAL A 240 -3.15 22.13 15.48
C VAL A 240 -2.11 23.13 14.96
N LEU A 241 -2.32 23.72 13.78
CA LEU A 241 -1.41 24.72 13.19
C LEU A 241 -1.31 25.99 14.04
N THR A 242 -2.42 26.50 14.58
CA THR A 242 -2.45 27.71 15.43
C THR A 242 -1.86 27.46 16.82
N SER A 243 -2.10 26.29 17.42
CA SER A 243 -1.45 25.92 18.69
C SER A 243 0.07 25.76 18.56
N MET A 244 0.56 25.36 17.38
CA MET A 244 1.99 25.28 17.07
C MET A 244 2.62 26.66 16.82
N ALA A 245 1.88 27.60 16.23
CA ALA A 245 2.34 28.98 16.05
C ALA A 245 2.49 29.71 17.40
N SER A 246 1.54 29.51 18.32
CA SER A 246 1.59 30.09 19.68
C SER A 246 2.76 29.60 20.53
N ARG A 247 3.32 28.41 20.26
CA ARG A 247 4.49 27.87 20.98
C ARG A 247 5.84 28.31 20.41
N ARG A 248 5.86 29.09 19.32
CA ARG A 248 7.11 29.63 18.72
C ARG A 248 7.39 31.09 19.11
N THR A 249 6.55 31.70 19.93
CA THR A 249 6.67 33.11 20.36
C THR A 249 7.00 33.26 21.85
N VAL A 250 7.59 32.24 22.48
CA VAL A 250 8.22 32.34 23.82
C VAL A 250 9.65 31.86 23.71
#